data_AF-A0A1K1LC83-F1
#
_entry.id   AF-A0A1K1LC83-F1
#
_cell.length_a   1.000
_cell.length_b   1.000
_cell.length_c   1.000
_cell.angle_alpha   90.00
_cell.angle_beta   90.00
_cell.angle_gamma   90.00
#
_symmetry.space_group_name_H-M   'P 1'
#
loop_
_entity.id
_entity.type
_entity.pdbx_description
1 polymer ?
#
loop_
_entity_poly.entity_id
_entity_poly.type
_entity_poly.pdbx_seq_one_letter_code
_entity_poly.pdbx_strand_id
1 'polypeptide(L)'
;MAYKLTKKELETLGMRFAEVLLCRSSAIPEDLPELASRTDWKNAGKHERRRISADIAREARSILLRSGYPRETVEAVTRNLIT
;
A
#
# COMPACT_ATOMS: atom_id res chain seq x y z
N MET A 1 -8.27 -2.11 -19.85
CA MET A 1 -8.38 -3.21 -18.86
C MET A 1 -8.18 -2.58 -17.50
N ALA A 2 -9.14 -2.73 -16.58
CA ALA A 2 -9.01 -2.16 -15.25
C ALA A 2 -7.99 -2.97 -14.45
N TYR A 3 -6.89 -2.36 -14.00
CA TYR A 3 -5.94 -3.05 -13.13
C TYR A 3 -6.63 -3.36 -11.79
N LYS A 4 -6.59 -4.63 -11.37
CA LYS A 4 -7.21 -5.06 -10.12
C LYS A 4 -6.33 -6.10 -9.44
N LEU A 5 -5.91 -5.80 -8.21
CA LEU A 5 -5.29 -6.78 -7.33
C LEU A 5 -6.34 -7.81 -6.89
N THR A 6 -5.94 -9.08 -6.85
CA THR A 6 -6.69 -10.08 -6.10
C THR A 6 -6.61 -9.79 -4.60
N LYS A 7 -7.53 -10.34 -3.81
CA LYS A 7 -7.52 -10.17 -2.35
C LYS A 7 -6.19 -10.60 -1.73
N LYS A 8 -5.66 -11.74 -2.18
CA LYS A 8 -4.39 -12.30 -1.66
C LYS A 8 -3.20 -11.42 -2.01
N GLU A 9 -3.16 -10.86 -3.21
CA GLU A 9 -2.10 -9.94 -3.61
C GLU A 9 -2.16 -8.64 -2.82
N LEU A 10 -3.37 -8.10 -2.59
CA LEU A 10 -3.56 -6.91 -1.78
C LEU A 10 -3.10 -7.13 -0.34
N GLU A 11 -3.44 -8.26 0.27
CA GLU A 11 -2.98 -8.62 1.62
C GLU A 11 -1.45 -8.76 1.68
N THR A 12 -0.85 -9.42 0.67
CA THR A 12 0.60 -9.61 0.60
C THR A 12 1.33 -8.26 0.44
N LEU A 13 0.88 -7.43 -0.49
CA LEU A 13 1.44 -6.09 -0.72
C LEU A 13 1.21 -5.17 0.47
N GLY A 14 0.04 -5.25 1.11
CA GLY A 14 -0.28 -4.49 2.32
C GLY A 14 0.63 -4.87 3.49
N MET A 15 0.91 -6.17 3.67
CA MET A 15 1.83 -6.65 4.70
C MET A 15 3.27 -6.16 4.44
N ARG A 16 3.75 -6.30 3.20
CA ARG A 16 5.07 -5.77 2.81
C ARG A 16 5.17 -4.28 2.99
N PHE A 17 4.12 -3.56 2.62
CA PHE A 17 4.09 -2.11 2.80
C PHE A 17 4.07 -1.71 4.28
N ALA A 18 3.36 -2.45 5.12
CA ALA A 18 3.37 -2.24 6.57
C ALA A 18 4.79 -2.41 7.15
N GLU A 19 5.53 -3.45 6.75
CA GLU A 19 6.93 -3.65 7.14
C GLU A 19 7.81 -2.47 6.71
N VAL A 20 7.64 -2.01 5.46
CA VAL A 20 8.38 -0.86 4.94
C VAL A 20 8.06 0.42 5.72
N LEU A 21 6.80 0.66 6.08
CA LEU A 21 6.38 1.84 6.84
C LEU A 21 6.99 1.89 8.25
N LEU A 22 7.25 0.73 8.86
CA LEU A 22 7.94 0.64 10.15
C LEU A 22 9.41 1.06 10.05
N CYS A 23 10.06 0.75 8.92
CA CYS A 23 11.45 1.11 8.67
C CYS A 23 11.60 2.54 8.10
N ARG A 24 10.64 2.98 7.30
CA ARG A 24 10.66 4.26 6.57
C ARG A 24 9.24 4.81 6.46
N SER A 25 8.92 5.75 7.34
CA SER A 25 7.62 6.44 7.38
C SER A 25 7.30 7.28 6.13
N SER A 26 8.30 7.60 5.29
CA SER A 26 8.15 8.35 4.04
C SER A 26 8.00 7.46 2.79
N ALA A 27 7.86 6.15 2.95
CA ALA A 27 7.69 5.24 1.83
C ALA A 27 6.31 5.37 1.19
N ILE A 28 6.24 5.14 -0.12
CA ILE A 28 4.99 5.09 -0.88
C ILE A 28 4.78 3.67 -1.44
N PRO A 29 3.53 3.23 -1.66
CA PRO A 29 3.25 1.90 -2.22
C PRO A 29 3.93 1.64 -3.57
N GLU A 30 4.18 2.69 -4.35
CA GLU A 30 4.84 2.59 -5.66
C GLU A 30 6.33 2.22 -5.56
N ASP A 31 6.95 2.44 -4.40
CA ASP A 31 8.35 2.05 -4.13
C ASP A 31 8.49 0.53 -3.93
N LEU A 32 7.37 -0.20 -3.76
CA LEU A 32 7.41 -1.64 -3.56
C LEU A 32 7.92 -2.33 -4.82
N PRO A 33 9.03 -3.10 -4.76
CA PRO A 33 9.58 -3.77 -5.92
C PRO A 33 8.61 -4.82 -6.49
N GLU A 34 7.79 -5.46 -5.65
CA GLU A 34 6.77 -6.41 -6.11
C GLU A 34 5.66 -5.74 -6.92
N LEU A 35 5.38 -4.46 -6.68
CA LEU A 35 4.40 -3.67 -7.44
C LEU A 35 5.05 -3.06 -8.69
N ALA A 36 6.23 -2.45 -8.54
CA ALA A 36 6.95 -1.77 -9.63
C ALA A 36 7.38 -2.72 -10.75
N SER A 37 7.63 -3.99 -10.43
CA SER A 37 8.03 -5.01 -11.42
C SER A 37 6.87 -5.51 -12.30
N ARG A 38 5.61 -5.32 -11.91
CA ARG A 38 4.47 -5.91 -12.65
C ARG A 38 4.17 -5.16 -13.94
N THR A 39 3.96 -5.90 -15.03
CA THR A 39 3.69 -5.34 -16.36
C THR A 39 2.35 -4.60 -16.42
N ASP A 40 1.34 -5.15 -15.76
CA ASP A 40 0.02 -4.55 -15.59
C ASP A 40 0.09 -3.23 -14.82
N TRP A 41 0.95 -3.12 -13.79
CA TRP A 41 1.18 -1.87 -13.05
C TRP A 41 1.80 -0.79 -13.95
N LYS A 42 2.79 -1.18 -14.75
CA LYS A 42 3.44 -0.29 -15.74
C LYS A 42 2.46 0.17 -16.82
N ASN A 43 1.45 -0.62 -17.16
CA ASN A 43 0.42 -0.28 -18.13
C ASN A 43 -0.80 0.42 -17.50
N ALA A 44 -0.94 0.42 -16.18
CA ALA A 44 -2.05 1.04 -15.48
C ALA A 44 -2.02 2.58 -15.64
N GLY A 45 -3.19 3.17 -15.83
CA GLY A 45 -3.33 4.62 -15.92
C GLY A 45 -3.09 5.30 -14.57
N LYS A 46 -2.76 6.61 -14.59
CA LYS A 46 -2.49 7.40 -13.38
C LYS A 46 -3.59 7.28 -12.31
N HIS A 47 -4.85 7.29 -12.73
CA HIS A 47 -5.99 7.15 -11.82
C HIS A 47 -6.07 5.77 -11.17
N GLU A 48 -5.76 4.71 -11.93
CA GLU A 48 -5.74 3.36 -11.41
C GLU A 48 -4.61 3.18 -10.42
N ARG A 49 -3.40 3.62 -10.78
CA ARG A 49 -2.23 3.58 -9.90
C ARG A 49 -2.51 4.24 -8.55
N ARG A 50 -3.06 5.46 -8.56
CA ARG A 50 -3.46 6.15 -7.33
C ARG A 50 -4.45 5.34 -6.50
N ARG A 51 -5.47 4.75 -7.14
CA ARG A 51 -6.46 3.92 -6.44
C ARG A 51 -5.82 2.70 -5.80
N ILE A 52 -5.00 1.96 -6.53
CA ILE A 52 -4.32 0.75 -6.06
C ILE A 52 -3.35 1.09 -4.92
N SER A 53 -2.57 2.16 -5.05
CA SER A 53 -1.69 2.66 -4.00
C SER A 53 -2.48 2.95 -2.72
N ALA A 54 -3.63 3.63 -2.84
CA ALA A 54 -4.51 3.88 -1.70
C ALA A 54 -5.08 2.59 -1.09
N ASP A 55 -5.43 1.60 -1.92
CA ASP A 55 -5.92 0.30 -1.44
C ASP A 55 -4.83 -0.46 -0.67
N ILE A 56 -3.59 -0.48 -1.16
CA ILE A 56 -2.45 -1.09 -0.46
C ILE A 56 -2.18 -0.36 0.86
N ALA A 57 -2.22 0.98 0.86
CA ALA A 57 -2.01 1.77 2.08
C ALA A 57 -3.12 1.55 3.12
N ARG A 58 -4.38 1.37 2.69
CA ARG A 58 -5.48 1.00 3.59
C ARG A 58 -5.28 -0.37 4.21
N GLU A 59 -4.84 -1.35 3.42
CA GLU A 59 -4.57 -2.70 3.92
C GLU A 59 -3.41 -2.69 4.93
N ALA A 60 -2.32 -1.98 4.61
CA ALA A 60 -1.19 -1.80 5.53
C ALA A 60 -1.62 -1.14 6.85
N ARG A 61 -2.44 -0.08 6.79
CA ARG A 61 -3.03 0.54 7.99
C ARG A 61 -3.82 -0.47 8.82
N SER A 62 -4.67 -1.27 8.17
CA SER A 62 -5.47 -2.31 8.84
C SER A 62 -4.58 -3.33 9.54
N ILE A 63 -3.52 -3.79 8.88
CA ILE A 63 -2.55 -4.75 9.42
C ILE A 63 -1.83 -4.16 10.64
N LEU A 64 -1.28 -2.95 10.54
CA LEU A 64 -0.57 -2.30 11.65
C LEU A 64 -1.47 -2.11 12.87
N LEU A 65 -2.72 -1.67 12.67
CA LEU A 65 -3.68 -1.52 13.76
C LEU A 65 -4.01 -2.88 14.40
N ARG A 66 -4.19 -3.94 13.61
CA ARG A 66 -4.44 -5.31 14.10
C ARG A 66 -3.24 -5.89 14.85
N SER A 67 -2.02 -5.49 14.48
CA SER A 67 -0.77 -5.89 15.15
C SER A 67 -0.52 -5.12 16.46
N GLY A 68 -1.38 -4.17 16.84
CA GLY A 68 -1.28 -3.45 18.11
C GLY A 68 -0.43 -2.18 18.07
N TYR A 69 -0.07 -1.67 16.89
CA TYR A 69 0.64 -0.40 16.79
C TYR A 69 -0.25 0.79 17.22
N PRO A 70 0.31 1.84 17.85
CA PRO A 70 -0.46 3.01 18.26
C PRO A 70 -1.17 3.65 17.06
N ARG A 71 -2.48 3.89 17.20
CA ARG A 71 -3.30 4.46 16.12
C ARG A 71 -2.73 5.77 15.59
N GLU A 72 -2.24 6.64 16.47
CA GLU A 72 -1.67 7.94 16.11
C GLU A 72 -0.47 7.80 15.16
N THR A 73 0.45 6.89 15.49
CA THR A 73 1.62 6.58 14.65
C THR A 73 1.19 6.04 13.29
N VAL A 74 0.27 5.08 13.28
CA VAL A 74 -0.23 4.48 12.03
C VAL A 74 -0.92 5.53 11.16
N GLU A 75 -1.73 6.41 11.75
CA GLU A 75 -2.41 7.47 11.01
C GLU A 75 -1.43 8.52 10.51
N ALA A 76 -0.42 8.89 11.29
CA ALA A 76 0.60 9.84 10.88
C ALA A 76 1.33 9.39 9.61
N VAL A 77 1.67 8.10 9.50
CA VAL A 77 2.41 7.56 8.35
C VAL A 77 1.52 7.17 7.16
N THR A 78 0.22 6.94 7.36
CA THR A 78 -0.69 6.49 6.29
C THR A 78 -1.66 7.55 5.76
N ARG A 79 -1.91 8.65 6.50
CA ARG A 79 -2.93 9.67 6.15
C ARG A 79 -2.75 10.24 4.74
N ASN A 80 -1.52 10.52 4.34
CA ASN A 80 -1.22 11.14 3.04
C ASN A 80 -1.25 10.15 1.86
N LEU A 81 -1.38 8.85 2.14
CA LEU A 81 -1.34 7.79 1.14
C LEU A 81 -2.75 7.32 0.71
N ILE A 82 -3.78 7.70 1.46
CA ILE A 82 -5.16 7.19 1.29
C ILE A 82 -6.08 8.21 0.57
N THR A 83 -5.54 9.35 0.14
CA THR A 83 -6.26 10.50 -0.48
C THR A 83 -6.62 10.35 -1.95
#